data_AF-A0A818E373-F1
#
_entry.id   AF-A0A818E373-F1
#
_cell.length_a   1.000
_cell.length_b   1.000
_cell.length_c   1.000
_cell.angle_alpha   90.00
_cell.angle_beta   90.00
_cell.angle_gamma   90.00
#
_symmetry.space_group_name_H-M   'P 1'
#
loop_
_entity.id
_entity.type
_entity.pdbx_description
1 polymer ?
#
loop_
_entity_poly.entity_id
_entity_poly.type
_entity_poly.pdbx_seq_one_letter_code
_entity_poly.pdbx_strand_id
1 'polypeptide(L)'
;QNILNEIQRADLQLQRTYTTAIDLHRIIDGLIRKLQQRLRDKYFGNRTHEILRQLQEIDANKAEEFKESFELFIKTVIEYIKSYYDDIKVNDLNKDELYSEYCELRVLYDNLIKKDVKLSDQIKLYISSKKDYDLISTIDRSDSVHDNDEDDDDIALVHKNQQYDEHVRSDHFWSYLLNINPKSTPNMKKSICYIFSIPCTNAYVETIFSHIKHAWSDYRNHMDIELVDAELKIRVNSDYPCAYMYKHLLSQPDVLTKIRTNEKYQQTKRRNTE
;
A
#
# COMPACT_ATOMS: atom_id res chain seq x y z
N GLN A 1 -9.75 -0.12 -24.67
CA GLN A 1 -9.72 -0.71 -23.32
C GLN A 1 -10.80 -0.02 -22.46
N ASN A 2 -11.63 -0.79 -21.73
CA ASN A 2 -12.82 -0.32 -20.97
C ASN A 2 -12.42 0.56 -19.77
N ILE A 3 -13.26 1.54 -19.39
CA ILE A 3 -13.10 2.41 -18.21
C ILE A 3 -13.08 1.59 -16.92
N LEU A 4 -13.94 0.58 -16.81
CA LEU A 4 -13.98 -0.33 -15.65
C LEU A 4 -12.63 -1.00 -15.42
N ASN A 5 -11.91 -1.37 -16.49
CA ASN A 5 -10.60 -1.99 -16.36
C ASN A 5 -9.55 -1.03 -15.80
N GLU A 6 -9.67 0.28 -16.02
CA GLU A 6 -8.76 1.27 -15.42
C GLU A 6 -9.06 1.46 -13.94
N ILE A 7 -10.34 1.46 -13.56
CA ILE A 7 -10.78 1.53 -12.16
C ILE A 7 -10.33 0.27 -11.42
N GLN A 8 -10.62 -0.91 -11.95
CA GLN A 8 -10.20 -2.20 -11.38
C GLN A 8 -8.67 -2.30 -11.28
N ARG A 9 -7.93 -1.79 -12.27
CA ARG A 9 -6.47 -1.76 -12.20
C ARG A 9 -5.97 -0.87 -11.06
N ALA A 10 -6.58 0.29 -10.86
CA ALA A 10 -6.23 1.17 -9.75
C ALA A 10 -6.57 0.52 -8.41
N ASP A 11 -7.75 -0.10 -8.29
CA ASP A 11 -8.19 -0.83 -7.10
C ASP A 11 -7.22 -1.96 -6.71
N LEU A 12 -6.84 -2.82 -7.66
CA LEU A 12 -5.83 -3.86 -7.46
C LEU A 12 -4.46 -3.30 -7.06
N GLN A 13 -4.10 -2.10 -7.52
CA GLN A 13 -2.86 -1.43 -7.08
C GLN A 13 -2.97 -0.93 -5.64
N LEU A 14 -4.14 -0.42 -5.23
CA LEU A 14 -4.38 0.06 -3.87
C LEU A 14 -4.39 -1.08 -2.84
N GLN A 15 -4.88 -2.26 -3.23
CA GLN A 15 -4.96 -3.45 -2.38
C GLN A 15 -3.61 -4.12 -2.08
N ARG A 16 -2.50 -3.67 -2.70
CA ARG A 16 -1.18 -4.25 -2.42
C ARG A 16 -0.79 -4.02 -0.96
N THR A 17 -0.17 -5.04 -0.36
CA THR A 17 0.28 -5.02 1.04
C THR A 17 1.31 -3.94 1.36
N TYR A 18 1.97 -3.40 0.34
CA TYR A 18 3.02 -2.37 0.45
C TYR A 18 2.62 -1.02 -0.15
N THR A 19 1.33 -0.78 -0.44
CA THR A 19 0.86 0.52 -0.91
C THR A 19 1.06 1.57 0.17
N THR A 20 1.79 2.63 -0.16
CA THR A 20 2.11 3.75 0.75
C THR A 20 1.25 4.96 0.42
N ALA A 21 1.15 5.95 1.31
CA ALA A 21 0.29 7.12 1.07
C ALA A 21 0.75 7.93 -0.16
N ILE A 22 2.04 7.85 -0.49
CA ILE A 22 2.62 8.40 -1.72
C ILE A 22 2.17 7.61 -2.94
N ASP A 23 2.13 6.27 -2.84
CA ASP A 23 1.61 5.42 -3.90
C ASP A 23 0.11 5.62 -4.10
N LEU A 24 -0.67 5.76 -3.03
CA LEU A 24 -2.09 6.14 -3.06
C LEU A 24 -2.27 7.42 -3.88
N HIS A 25 -1.54 8.49 -3.55
CA HIS A 25 -1.64 9.75 -4.29
C HIS A 25 -1.31 9.56 -5.77
N ARG A 26 -0.21 8.86 -6.09
CA ARG A 26 0.19 8.59 -7.48
C ARG A 26 -0.83 7.75 -8.26
N ILE A 27 -1.40 6.72 -7.63
CA ILE A 27 -2.39 5.82 -8.23
C ILE A 27 -3.68 6.61 -8.51
N ILE A 28 -4.16 7.37 -7.53
CA ILE A 28 -5.36 8.20 -7.63
C ILE A 28 -5.18 9.31 -8.66
N ASP A 29 -4.08 10.06 -8.62
CA ASP A 29 -3.75 11.08 -9.62
C ASP A 29 -3.66 10.48 -11.02
N GLY A 30 -3.02 9.31 -11.15
CA GLY A 30 -2.91 8.58 -12.41
C GLY A 30 -4.28 8.18 -12.96
N LEU A 31 -5.18 7.68 -12.10
CA LEU A 31 -6.55 7.35 -12.46
C LEU A 31 -7.33 8.60 -12.90
N ILE A 32 -7.29 9.68 -12.11
CA ILE A 32 -7.96 10.95 -12.44
C ILE A 32 -7.47 11.48 -13.79
N ARG A 33 -6.15 11.52 -14.03
CA ARG A 33 -5.59 12.00 -15.30
C ARG A 33 -6.07 11.16 -16.49
N LYS A 34 -6.14 9.84 -16.35
CA LYS A 34 -6.66 8.93 -17.38
C LYS A 34 -8.15 9.14 -17.64
N LEU A 35 -8.96 9.29 -16.59
CA LEU A 35 -10.39 9.55 -16.71
C LEU A 35 -10.66 10.91 -17.39
N GLN A 36 -9.92 11.94 -16.99
CA GLN A 36 -9.98 13.26 -17.63
C GLN A 36 -9.52 13.23 -19.10
N GLN A 37 -8.48 12.46 -19.42
CA GLN A 37 -8.02 12.29 -20.79
C GLN A 37 -9.10 11.62 -21.64
N ARG A 38 -9.75 10.57 -21.14
CA ARG A 38 -10.86 9.91 -21.84
C ARG A 38 -12.06 10.82 -22.06
N LEU A 39 -12.34 11.72 -21.12
CA LEU A 39 -13.39 12.73 -21.25
C LEU A 39 -13.03 13.77 -22.33
N ARG A 40 -11.76 14.19 -22.40
CA ARG A 40 -11.26 15.07 -23.49
C ARG A 40 -11.33 14.39 -24.86
N ASP A 41 -10.91 13.13 -24.91
CA ASP A 41 -10.85 12.35 -26.15
C ASP A 41 -12.22 11.80 -26.58
N LYS A 42 -13.25 11.98 -25.74
CA LYS A 42 -14.59 11.37 -25.90
C LYS A 42 -14.53 9.86 -26.17
N TYR A 43 -13.54 9.17 -25.60
CA TYR A 43 -13.27 7.77 -25.85
C TYR A 43 -13.67 6.89 -24.65
N PHE A 44 -14.75 6.14 -24.82
CA PHE A 44 -15.36 5.30 -23.78
C PHE A 44 -15.03 3.81 -23.92
N GLY A 45 -14.28 3.45 -24.97
CA GLY A 45 -13.92 2.07 -25.31
C GLY A 45 -14.44 1.64 -26.67
N ASN A 46 -13.76 0.68 -27.30
CA ASN A 46 -14.07 0.21 -28.66
C ASN A 46 -15.50 -0.31 -28.77
N ARG A 47 -15.96 -1.11 -27.80
CA ARG A 47 -17.32 -1.66 -27.80
C ARG A 47 -18.38 -0.58 -27.71
N THR A 48 -18.14 0.44 -26.86
CA THR A 48 -19.03 1.58 -26.71
C THR A 48 -19.08 2.41 -28.00
N HIS A 49 -17.95 2.58 -28.71
CA HIS A 49 -17.92 3.23 -30.02
C HIS A 49 -18.66 2.46 -31.11
N GLU A 50 -18.53 1.12 -31.15
CA GLU A 50 -19.29 0.28 -32.08
C GLU A 50 -20.80 0.44 -31.86
N ILE A 51 -21.24 0.40 -30.60
CA ILE A 51 -22.65 0.56 -30.22
C ILE A 51 -23.14 1.98 -30.54
N LEU A 52 -22.34 3.01 -30.22
CA LEU A 52 -22.68 4.41 -30.55
C LEU A 52 -22.82 4.61 -32.06
N ARG A 53 -21.96 4.01 -32.88
CA ARG A 53 -22.05 4.10 -34.35
C ARG A 53 -23.35 3.47 -34.86
N GLN A 54 -23.69 2.29 -34.36
CA GLN A 54 -24.95 1.61 -34.73
C GLN A 54 -26.18 2.41 -34.28
N LEU A 55 -26.15 2.98 -33.07
CA LEU A 55 -27.22 3.84 -32.56
C LEU A 55 -27.35 5.12 -33.36
N GLN A 56 -26.25 5.71 -33.81
CA GLN A 56 -26.26 6.95 -34.59
C GLN A 56 -26.84 6.77 -35.99
N GLU A 57 -26.74 5.57 -36.57
CA GLU A 57 -27.42 5.18 -37.83
C GLU A 57 -28.94 5.01 -37.65
N ILE A 58 -29.40 4.68 -36.44
CA ILE A 58 -30.82 4.41 -36.14
C ILE A 58 -31.53 5.67 -35.61
N ASP A 59 -30.93 6.35 -34.63
CA ASP A 59 -31.47 7.50 -33.92
C ASP A 59 -30.32 8.36 -33.36
N ALA A 60 -30.01 9.43 -34.08
CA ALA A 60 -28.93 10.34 -33.71
C ALA A 60 -29.15 11.04 -32.36
N ASN A 61 -30.40 11.29 -31.95
CA ASN A 61 -30.70 11.94 -30.69
C ASN A 61 -30.43 11.01 -29.51
N LYS A 62 -30.86 9.75 -29.60
CA LYS A 62 -30.56 8.74 -28.57
C LYS A 62 -29.07 8.42 -28.46
N ALA A 63 -28.34 8.47 -29.58
CA ALA A 63 -26.89 8.29 -29.56
C ALA A 63 -26.20 9.41 -28.78
N GLU A 64 -26.66 10.67 -28.90
CA GLU A 64 -26.10 11.79 -28.14
C GLU A 64 -26.50 11.72 -26.66
N GLU A 65 -27.76 11.40 -26.32
CA GLU A 65 -28.19 11.18 -24.92
C GLU A 65 -27.37 10.08 -24.22
N PHE A 66 -27.10 8.99 -24.94
CA PHE A 66 -26.31 7.88 -24.41
C PHE A 66 -24.86 8.30 -24.15
N LYS A 67 -24.27 9.11 -25.04
CA LYS A 67 -22.93 9.66 -24.87
C LYS A 67 -22.86 10.66 -23.72
N GLU A 68 -23.85 11.54 -23.57
CA GLU A 68 -23.95 12.45 -22.41
C GLU A 68 -24.01 11.66 -21.09
N SER A 69 -24.71 10.53 -21.08
CA SER A 69 -24.77 9.64 -19.91
C SER A 69 -23.40 9.07 -19.53
N PHE A 70 -22.55 8.70 -20.51
CA PHE A 70 -21.17 8.27 -20.24
C PHE A 70 -20.29 9.40 -19.74
N GLU A 71 -20.42 10.59 -20.33
CA GLU A 71 -19.69 11.77 -19.85
C GLU A 71 -20.07 12.10 -18.41
N LEU A 72 -21.36 12.03 -18.08
CA LEU A 72 -21.87 12.24 -16.72
C LEU A 72 -21.29 11.21 -15.76
N PHE A 73 -21.31 9.92 -16.12
CA PHE A 73 -20.72 8.86 -15.31
C PHE A 73 -19.25 9.13 -14.97
N ILE A 74 -18.41 9.46 -15.96
CA ILE A 74 -17.00 9.76 -15.71
C ILE A 74 -16.83 11.00 -14.82
N LYS A 75 -17.63 12.06 -15.04
CA LYS A 75 -17.60 13.27 -14.19
C LYS A 75 -17.93 12.93 -12.75
N THR A 76 -19.00 12.18 -12.51
CA THR A 76 -19.41 11.75 -11.17
C THR A 76 -18.31 10.92 -10.49
N VAL A 77 -17.66 10.00 -11.20
CA VAL A 77 -16.53 9.23 -10.65
C VAL A 77 -15.36 10.14 -10.27
N ILE A 78 -15.00 11.12 -11.11
CA ILE A 78 -13.92 12.06 -10.80
C ILE A 78 -14.27 12.93 -9.58
N GLU A 79 -15.48 13.47 -9.53
CA GLU A 79 -15.96 14.30 -8.42
C GLU A 79 -16.00 13.51 -7.11
N TYR A 80 -16.48 12.27 -7.17
CA TYR A 80 -16.45 11.37 -6.03
C TYR A 80 -15.03 11.13 -5.53
N ILE A 81 -14.09 10.78 -6.41
CA ILE A 81 -12.70 10.54 -5.97
C ILE A 81 -12.09 11.80 -5.36
N LYS A 82 -12.33 12.98 -5.95
CA LYS A 82 -11.80 14.25 -5.46
C LYS A 82 -12.38 14.68 -4.11
N SER A 83 -13.69 14.48 -3.90
CA SER A 83 -14.33 14.86 -2.64
C SER A 83 -13.77 14.11 -1.43
N TYR A 84 -13.24 12.91 -1.64
CA TYR A 84 -12.55 12.13 -0.61
C TYR A 84 -11.06 12.51 -0.44
N TYR A 85 -10.47 13.24 -1.39
CA TYR A 85 -9.01 13.45 -1.47
C TYR A 85 -8.57 14.91 -1.24
N ASP A 86 -9.43 15.89 -1.49
CA ASP A 86 -9.05 17.30 -1.56
C ASP A 86 -8.97 18.04 -0.20
N ASP A 87 -9.16 17.36 0.94
CA ASP A 87 -9.11 17.99 2.27
C ASP A 87 -8.01 17.42 3.19
N ILE A 88 -6.76 17.85 3.00
CA ILE A 88 -5.73 17.78 4.04
C ILE A 88 -5.01 19.13 4.14
N LYS A 89 -5.45 19.97 5.08
CA LYS A 89 -4.71 21.16 5.50
C LYS A 89 -3.71 20.78 6.59
N VAL A 90 -2.43 20.70 6.23
CA VAL A 90 -1.36 20.53 7.20
C VAL A 90 -1.07 21.89 7.84
N ASN A 91 -1.68 22.11 9.00
CA ASN A 91 -1.27 23.18 9.90
C ASN A 91 -0.18 22.58 10.82
N ASP A 92 0.90 23.32 11.07
CA ASP A 92 2.07 22.95 11.91
C ASP A 92 3.32 22.39 11.19
N LEU A 93 3.67 22.94 10.02
CA LEU A 93 5.02 22.74 9.45
C LEU A 93 5.76 24.08 9.33
N ASN A 94 7.00 24.12 9.81
CA ASN A 94 7.94 25.20 9.52
C ASN A 94 8.32 25.12 8.02
N LYS A 95 7.60 25.90 7.20
CA LYS A 95 7.64 25.81 5.72
C LYS A 95 9.02 26.15 5.16
N ASP A 96 9.73 27.08 5.79
CA ASP A 96 11.01 27.58 5.29
C ASP A 96 12.14 26.56 5.48
N GLU A 97 12.18 25.89 6.64
CA GLU A 97 13.15 24.84 6.95
C GLU A 97 12.89 23.58 6.12
N LEU A 98 11.61 23.20 5.95
CA LEU A 98 11.21 22.09 5.09
C LEU A 98 11.58 22.33 3.62
N TYR A 99 11.44 23.56 3.14
CA TYR A 99 11.81 23.92 1.76
C TYR A 99 13.32 23.84 1.53
N SER A 100 14.13 24.25 2.51
CA SER A 100 15.59 24.11 2.45
C SER A 100 16.01 22.64 2.38
N GLU A 101 15.48 21.80 3.28
CA GLU A 101 15.73 20.35 3.28
C GLU A 101 15.29 19.68 1.97
N TYR A 102 14.17 20.11 1.40
CA TYR A 102 13.72 19.65 0.07
C TYR A 102 14.70 20.02 -1.04
N CYS A 103 15.19 21.27 -1.05
CA CYS A 103 16.15 21.72 -2.05
C CYS A 103 17.45 20.90 -1.99
N GLU A 104 17.96 20.60 -0.80
CA GLU A 104 19.14 19.76 -0.61
C GLU A 104 18.94 18.34 -1.15
N LEU A 105 17.80 17.71 -0.84
CA LEU A 105 17.45 16.37 -1.34
C LEU A 105 17.27 16.35 -2.85
N ARG A 106 16.68 17.40 -3.41
CA ARG A 106 16.49 17.53 -4.87
C ARG A 106 17.83 17.61 -5.60
N VAL A 107 18.76 18.43 -5.11
CA VAL A 107 20.11 18.52 -5.68
C VAL A 107 20.83 17.18 -5.61
N LEU A 108 20.69 16.46 -4.48
CA LEU A 108 21.26 15.12 -4.32
C LEU A 108 20.66 14.13 -5.33
N TYR A 109 19.34 14.13 -5.50
CA TYR A 109 18.65 13.30 -6.49
C TYR A 109 19.08 13.62 -7.93
N ASP A 110 19.14 14.90 -8.30
CA ASP A 110 19.58 15.33 -9.63
C ASP A 110 21.03 14.89 -9.91
N ASN A 111 21.90 14.91 -8.89
CA ASN A 111 23.27 14.40 -8.98
C ASN A 111 23.32 12.87 -9.12
N LEU A 112 22.38 12.14 -8.53
CA LEU A 112 22.29 10.68 -8.68
C LEU A 112 21.84 10.29 -10.09
N ILE A 113 20.87 11.00 -10.68
CA ILE A 113 20.43 10.74 -12.06
C ILE A 113 21.54 11.04 -13.07
N LYS A 114 22.27 12.16 -12.90
CA LYS A 114 23.34 12.57 -13.81
C LYS A 114 24.53 11.62 -13.86
N LYS A 115 24.69 10.73 -12.87
CA LYS A 115 25.81 9.79 -12.79
C LYS A 115 25.67 8.55 -13.69
N ASP A 116 24.62 8.46 -14.51
CA ASP A 116 24.38 7.38 -15.50
C ASP A 116 24.34 5.96 -14.90
N VAL A 117 24.20 5.85 -13.58
CA VAL A 117 23.98 4.56 -12.90
C VAL A 117 22.49 4.40 -12.71
N LYS A 118 21.93 3.25 -13.10
CA LYS A 118 20.53 2.90 -12.84
C LYS A 118 20.24 3.00 -11.33
N LEU A 119 19.56 4.07 -10.94
CA LEU A 119 19.19 4.34 -9.54
C LEU A 119 18.40 3.18 -8.91
N SER A 120 17.59 2.50 -9.72
CA SER A 120 16.86 1.28 -9.32
C SER A 120 17.80 0.19 -8.79
N ASP A 121 18.95 0.00 -9.41
CA ASP A 121 19.89 -1.06 -9.02
C ASP A 121 20.67 -0.69 -7.75
N GLN A 122 21.01 0.59 -7.57
CA GLN A 122 21.60 1.08 -6.32
C GLN A 122 20.66 0.90 -5.14
N ILE A 123 19.36 1.19 -5.32
CA ILE A 123 18.35 1.03 -4.28
C ILE A 123 18.18 -0.46 -3.94
N LYS A 124 18.11 -1.34 -4.94
CA LYS A 124 18.03 -2.79 -4.72
C LYS A 124 19.24 -3.32 -3.95
N LEU A 125 20.45 -2.89 -4.32
CA LEU A 125 21.70 -3.26 -3.62
C LEU A 125 21.71 -2.74 -2.18
N TYR A 126 21.31 -1.48 -1.97
CA TYR A 126 21.24 -0.90 -0.64
C TYR A 126 20.27 -1.68 0.26
N ILE A 127 19.06 -1.95 -0.22
CA ILE A 127 18.07 -2.71 0.55
C ILE A 127 18.59 -4.12 0.84
N SER A 128 19.16 -4.80 -0.16
CA SER A 128 19.76 -6.14 0.03
C SER A 128 20.90 -6.14 1.05
N SER A 129 21.70 -5.08 1.10
CA SER A 129 22.79 -4.93 2.09
C SER A 129 22.30 -4.67 3.53
N LYS A 130 21.05 -4.23 3.69
CA LYS A 130 20.41 -4.00 5.00
C LYS A 130 19.57 -5.20 5.45
N LYS A 131 19.32 -6.16 4.57
CA LYS A 131 18.63 -7.42 4.86
C LYS A 131 19.58 -8.46 5.44
N ASP A 132 19.98 -8.28 6.69
CA ASP A 132 20.43 -9.40 7.54
C ASP A 132 19.24 -10.13 8.22
N TYR A 133 17.99 -9.76 7.86
CA TYR A 133 16.76 -10.31 8.45
C TYR A 133 15.70 -10.82 7.47
N ASP A 134 15.93 -10.77 6.15
CA ASP A 134 14.93 -11.12 5.13
C ASP A 134 15.42 -12.22 4.18
N LEU A 135 15.63 -13.43 4.69
CA LEU A 135 15.18 -14.61 3.93
C LEU A 135 13.67 -14.71 4.21
N ILE A 136 12.85 -15.02 3.20
CA ILE A 136 11.37 -15.22 3.28
C ILE A 136 10.51 -14.05 2.73
N SER A 137 11.01 -13.19 1.83
CA SER A 137 10.09 -12.53 0.86
C SER A 137 9.86 -13.37 -0.41
N THR A 138 10.23 -14.66 -0.38
CA THR A 138 10.06 -15.62 -1.48
C THR A 138 9.15 -16.79 -1.11
N ILE A 139 8.48 -16.75 0.05
CA ILE A 139 7.30 -17.57 0.24
C ILE A 139 6.14 -16.75 -0.28
N ASP A 140 5.96 -16.87 -1.59
CA ASP A 140 4.66 -16.97 -2.21
C ASP A 140 3.67 -17.51 -1.16
N ARG A 141 2.73 -16.67 -0.70
CA ARG A 141 1.63 -17.07 0.20
C ARG A 141 0.69 -17.98 -0.60
N SER A 142 1.20 -19.15 -0.93
CA SER A 142 0.50 -20.37 -1.23
C SER A 142 0.21 -21.08 0.08
N ASP A 143 -0.43 -20.38 1.02
CA ASP A 143 -1.22 -21.08 2.01
C ASP A 143 -2.54 -21.38 1.33
N SER A 144 -2.58 -22.57 0.74
CA SER A 144 -3.79 -23.27 0.33
C SER A 144 -4.70 -23.41 1.56
N VAL A 145 -5.58 -22.45 1.76
CA VAL A 145 -6.86 -22.73 2.41
C VAL A 145 -7.73 -23.32 1.30
N HIS A 146 -7.74 -24.64 1.22
CA HIS A 146 -8.80 -25.37 0.53
C HIS A 146 -10.11 -25.12 1.27
N ASP A 147 -10.79 -24.02 0.93
CA ASP A 147 -12.23 -23.95 1.04
C ASP A 147 -12.75 -24.04 -0.41
N ASN A 148 -13.21 -25.25 -0.75
CA ASN A 148 -14.00 -25.45 -1.95
C ASN A 148 -15.32 -24.73 -1.72
N ASP A 149 -15.46 -23.52 -2.25
CA ASP A 149 -16.75 -22.95 -2.62
C ASP A 149 -16.55 -22.16 -3.92
N GLU A 150 -17.40 -22.49 -4.87
CA GLU A 150 -17.39 -22.14 -6.29
C GLU A 150 -17.43 -20.62 -6.53
N ASP A 151 -16.50 -20.09 -7.32
CA ASP A 151 -16.68 -18.99 -8.29
C ASP A 151 -15.35 -18.75 -9.06
N ASP A 152 -15.18 -19.49 -10.17
CA ASP A 152 -13.93 -19.72 -10.91
C ASP A 152 -13.60 -18.67 -12.01
N ASP A 153 -14.13 -17.44 -11.90
CA ASP A 153 -13.93 -16.41 -12.94
C ASP A 153 -12.91 -15.30 -12.59
N ASP A 154 -12.54 -15.12 -11.32
CA ASP A 154 -11.64 -14.03 -10.88
C ASP A 154 -10.14 -14.38 -10.90
N ILE A 155 -9.79 -15.67 -10.86
CA ILE A 155 -8.38 -16.12 -10.78
C ILE A 155 -7.65 -15.93 -12.12
N ALA A 156 -8.36 -16.01 -13.24
CA ALA A 156 -7.76 -15.92 -14.58
C ALA A 156 -7.24 -14.52 -14.96
N LEU A 157 -7.70 -13.45 -14.27
CA LEU A 157 -7.28 -12.07 -14.55
C LEU A 157 -6.01 -11.65 -13.81
N VAL A 158 -5.65 -12.34 -12.72
CA VAL A 158 -4.45 -12.05 -11.92
C VAL A 158 -3.16 -12.41 -12.69
N HIS A 159 -3.21 -13.42 -13.57
CA HIS A 159 -2.02 -13.94 -14.24
C HIS A 159 -1.56 -13.19 -15.50
N LYS A 160 -2.29 -12.17 -15.99
CA LYS A 160 -1.95 -11.48 -17.27
C LYS A 160 -1.23 -10.13 -17.14
N ASN A 161 -0.98 -9.62 -15.94
CA ASN A 161 -0.36 -8.29 -15.75
C ASN A 161 1.05 -8.31 -15.15
N GLN A 162 1.84 -9.37 -15.39
CA GLN A 162 3.30 -9.35 -15.19
C GLN A 162 4.00 -8.60 -16.32
N GLN A 163 3.70 -7.31 -16.48
CA GLN A 163 4.65 -6.37 -17.07
C GLN A 163 5.35 -5.71 -15.90
N TYR A 164 6.52 -6.27 -15.51
CA TYR A 164 7.42 -5.65 -14.55
C TYR A 164 7.96 -4.37 -15.18
N ASP A 165 7.25 -3.26 -14.96
CA ASP A 165 7.86 -1.96 -15.04
C ASP A 165 8.96 -1.89 -13.96
N GLU A 166 10.05 -1.19 -14.23
CA GLU A 166 11.27 -1.02 -13.39
C GLU A 166 10.97 -0.21 -12.10
N HIS A 167 9.76 -0.33 -11.57
CA HIS A 167 9.19 0.52 -10.54
C HIS A 167 9.76 0.17 -9.16
N VAL A 168 10.62 1.06 -8.67
CA VAL A 168 11.13 1.02 -7.30
C VAL A 168 10.03 1.41 -6.33
N ARG A 169 9.82 0.60 -5.29
CA ARG A 169 8.87 0.92 -4.23
C ARG A 169 9.24 2.24 -3.53
N SER A 170 8.22 3.04 -3.22
CA SER A 170 8.39 4.38 -2.63
C SER A 170 9.13 4.33 -1.28
N ASP A 171 8.85 3.33 -0.44
CA ASP A 171 9.52 3.14 0.86
C ASP A 171 11.02 2.82 0.71
N HIS A 172 11.37 1.97 -0.25
CA HIS A 172 12.77 1.65 -0.57
C HIS A 172 13.52 2.88 -1.09
N PHE A 173 12.88 3.66 -1.95
CA PHE A 173 13.45 4.89 -2.49
C PHE A 173 13.75 5.91 -1.38
N TRP A 174 12.76 6.21 -0.53
CA TRP A 174 12.95 7.18 0.55
C TRP A 174 13.89 6.67 1.64
N SER A 175 13.88 5.37 1.94
CA SER A 175 14.87 4.76 2.84
C SER A 175 16.29 4.93 2.31
N TYR A 176 16.51 4.70 1.01
CA TYR A 176 17.81 4.96 0.40
C TYR A 176 18.18 6.44 0.48
N LEU A 177 17.31 7.33 0.00
CA LEU A 177 17.58 8.76 -0.12
C LEU A 177 17.88 9.42 1.24
N LEU A 178 17.13 9.08 2.29
CA LEU A 178 17.31 9.64 3.63
C LEU A 178 18.57 9.12 4.34
N ASN A 179 19.08 7.95 3.96
CA ASN A 179 20.26 7.35 4.61
C ASN A 179 21.58 7.66 3.88
N ILE A 180 21.55 8.15 2.65
CA ILE A 180 22.76 8.62 1.95
C ILE A 180 23.30 9.91 2.59
N ASN A 181 22.43 10.75 3.15
CA ASN A 181 22.84 11.94 3.90
C ASN A 181 22.06 12.07 5.23
N PRO A 182 22.44 11.29 6.27
CA PRO A 182 21.67 11.17 7.51
C PRO A 182 21.69 12.44 8.39
N LYS A 183 22.49 13.46 8.05
CA LYS A 183 22.65 14.69 8.84
C LYS A 183 21.92 15.92 8.26
N SER A 184 21.38 15.86 7.05
CA SER A 184 20.81 17.04 6.36
C SER A 184 19.32 17.26 6.60
N THR A 185 18.54 16.22 6.92
CA THR A 185 17.08 16.26 6.68
C THR A 185 16.22 15.71 7.83
N PRO A 186 16.35 16.23 9.07
CA PRO A 186 15.61 15.72 10.22
C PRO A 186 14.10 15.94 10.11
N ASN A 187 13.63 17.08 9.59
CA ASN A 187 12.20 17.34 9.47
C ASN A 187 11.56 16.55 8.34
N MET A 188 12.26 16.41 7.21
CA MET A 188 11.82 15.59 6.09
C MET A 188 11.77 14.11 6.48
N LYS A 189 12.77 13.61 7.23
CA LYS A 189 12.74 12.24 7.76
C LYS A 189 11.52 12.01 8.64
N LYS A 190 11.20 12.93 9.56
CA LYS A 190 10.01 12.83 10.41
C LYS A 190 8.72 12.80 9.57
N SER A 191 8.58 13.74 8.63
CA SER A 191 7.40 13.84 7.76
C SER A 191 7.21 12.58 6.92
N ILE A 192 8.28 12.08 6.30
CA ILE A 192 8.24 10.85 5.51
C ILE A 192 7.89 9.67 6.40
N CYS A 193 8.61 9.45 7.52
CA CYS A 193 8.29 8.35 8.43
C CYS A 193 6.83 8.40 8.92
N TYR A 194 6.30 9.59 9.21
CA TYR A 194 4.90 9.76 9.56
C TYR A 194 3.97 9.36 8.42
N ILE A 195 4.18 9.88 7.20
CA ILE A 195 3.39 9.54 6.00
C ILE A 195 3.40 8.02 5.74
N PHE A 196 4.56 7.37 5.86
CA PHE A 196 4.71 5.93 5.68
C PHE A 196 4.13 5.09 6.83
N SER A 197 3.90 5.68 8.00
CA SER A 197 3.26 5.00 9.14
C SER A 197 1.74 4.94 9.02
N ILE A 198 1.14 5.73 8.12
CA ILE A 198 -0.31 5.76 7.92
C ILE A 198 -0.68 4.61 6.95
N PRO A 199 -1.46 3.61 7.40
CA PRO A 199 -1.94 2.57 6.51
C PRO A 199 -2.90 3.19 5.49
N CYS A 200 -2.73 2.82 4.22
CA CYS A 200 -3.54 3.38 3.12
C CYS A 200 -4.90 2.72 2.97
N THR A 201 -5.08 1.57 3.61
CA THR A 201 -6.24 0.71 3.43
C THR A 201 -6.54 -0.01 4.74
N ASN A 202 -7.84 -0.21 4.98
CA ASN A 202 -8.34 -1.00 6.09
C ASN A 202 -8.10 -2.51 5.87
N ALA A 203 -7.65 -2.95 4.69
CA ALA A 203 -7.42 -4.36 4.36
C ALA A 203 -6.45 -5.05 5.33
N TYR A 204 -5.47 -4.32 5.88
CA TYR A 204 -4.60 -4.85 6.93
C TYR A 204 -5.38 -5.16 8.22
N VAL A 205 -6.27 -4.26 8.62
CA VAL A 205 -7.15 -4.45 9.79
C VAL A 205 -8.17 -5.55 9.51
N GLU A 206 -8.71 -5.64 8.30
CA GLU A 206 -9.60 -6.73 7.88
C GLU A 206 -8.90 -8.09 7.91
N THR A 207 -7.61 -8.15 7.53
CA THR A 207 -6.81 -9.38 7.67
C THR A 207 -6.69 -9.78 9.14
N ILE A 208 -6.48 -8.83 10.05
CA ILE A 208 -6.48 -9.07 11.50
C ILE A 208 -7.86 -9.57 11.96
N PHE A 209 -8.96 -8.99 11.47
CA PHE A 209 -10.32 -9.44 11.80
C PHE A 209 -10.60 -10.86 11.29
N SER A 210 -10.12 -11.22 10.11
CA SER A 210 -10.21 -12.59 9.60
C SER A 210 -9.44 -13.57 10.48
N HIS A 211 -8.22 -13.20 10.93
CA HIS A 211 -7.47 -14.00 11.89
C HIS A 211 -8.19 -14.15 13.23
N ILE A 212 -8.78 -13.06 13.75
CA ILE A 212 -9.62 -13.10 14.97
C ILE A 212 -10.79 -14.05 14.78
N LYS A 213 -11.53 -13.94 13.67
CA LYS A 213 -12.69 -14.78 13.38
C LYS A 213 -12.33 -16.27 13.34
N HIS A 214 -11.17 -16.61 12.77
CA HIS A 214 -10.69 -18.00 12.77
C HIS A 214 -10.31 -18.48 14.18
N ALA A 215 -9.58 -17.66 14.95
CA ALA A 215 -9.14 -18.00 16.31
C ALA A 215 -10.29 -18.03 17.33
N TRP A 216 -11.34 -17.24 17.11
CA TRP A 216 -12.46 -17.00 18.02
C TRP A 216 -13.80 -17.41 17.39
N SER A 217 -13.85 -18.61 16.80
CA SER A 217 -15.10 -19.20 16.29
C SER A 217 -15.65 -20.26 17.26
N ASP A 218 -16.97 -20.25 17.44
CA ASP A 218 -17.73 -21.08 18.40
C ASP A 218 -17.54 -22.60 18.19
N TYR A 219 -17.07 -23.02 17.01
CA TYR A 219 -17.06 -24.44 16.61
C TYR A 219 -15.79 -25.20 17.01
N ARG A 220 -14.69 -24.52 17.37
CA ARG A 220 -13.41 -25.22 17.58
C ARG A 220 -12.56 -24.74 18.75
N ASN A 221 -12.65 -23.47 19.17
CA ASN A 221 -11.82 -22.94 20.26
C ASN A 221 -12.44 -21.65 20.85
N HIS A 222 -13.11 -21.74 22.01
CA HIS A 222 -13.37 -20.56 22.85
C HIS A 222 -12.06 -20.17 23.55
N MET A 223 -11.11 -19.63 22.79
CA MET A 223 -9.91 -19.04 23.39
C MET A 223 -10.31 -17.78 24.14
N ASP A 224 -9.72 -17.61 25.32
CA ASP A 224 -9.90 -16.41 26.12
C ASP A 224 -9.36 -15.19 25.38
N ILE A 225 -9.97 -14.02 25.59
CA ILE A 225 -9.66 -12.80 24.81
C ILE A 225 -8.18 -12.42 24.97
N GLU A 226 -7.62 -12.63 26.17
CA GLU A 226 -6.20 -12.39 26.46
C GLU A 226 -5.27 -13.31 25.65
N LEU A 227 -5.69 -14.55 25.43
CA LEU A 227 -4.92 -15.52 24.65
C LEU A 227 -4.99 -15.20 23.15
N VAL A 228 -6.16 -14.80 22.65
CA VAL A 228 -6.34 -14.35 21.26
C VAL A 228 -5.50 -13.10 21.00
N ASP A 229 -5.49 -12.13 21.91
CA ASP A 229 -4.66 -10.92 21.81
C ASP A 229 -3.16 -11.25 21.80
N ALA A 230 -2.70 -12.13 22.71
CA ALA A 230 -1.31 -12.57 22.74
C ALA A 230 -0.91 -13.33 21.46
N GLU A 231 -1.78 -14.20 20.96
CA GLU A 231 -1.55 -14.95 19.71
C GLU A 231 -1.46 -14.02 18.50
N LEU A 232 -2.37 -13.06 18.38
CA LEU A 232 -2.36 -12.07 17.30
C LEU A 232 -1.10 -11.23 17.33
N LYS A 233 -0.67 -10.77 18.52
CA LYS A 233 0.58 -10.03 18.67
C LYS A 233 1.78 -10.83 18.17
N ILE A 234 1.82 -12.13 18.42
CA ILE A 234 2.90 -12.99 17.92
C ILE A 234 2.77 -13.19 16.40
N ARG A 235 1.60 -13.58 15.90
CA ARG A 235 1.38 -13.86 14.47
C ARG A 235 1.56 -12.63 13.56
N VAL A 236 1.22 -11.44 14.05
CA VAL A 236 1.29 -10.19 13.28
C VAL A 236 2.69 -9.57 13.32
N ASN A 237 3.44 -9.78 14.40
CA ASN A 237 4.77 -9.19 14.57
C ASN A 237 5.91 -10.20 14.39
N SER A 238 5.60 -11.43 13.98
CA SER A 238 6.61 -12.45 13.73
C SER A 238 6.25 -13.31 12.54
N ASP A 239 7.24 -13.50 11.65
CA ASP A 239 7.17 -14.44 10.55
C ASP A 239 7.44 -15.89 10.99
N TYR A 240 7.70 -16.11 12.29
CA TYR A 240 7.94 -17.45 12.82
C TYR A 240 6.62 -18.13 13.18
N PRO A 241 6.43 -19.38 12.74
CA PRO A 241 5.35 -20.22 13.28
C PRO A 241 5.44 -20.27 14.81
N CYS A 242 4.30 -20.27 15.52
CA CYS A 242 4.28 -20.24 16.99
C CYS A 242 5.13 -21.35 17.63
N ALA A 243 5.17 -22.54 17.00
CA ALA A 243 6.01 -23.65 17.44
C ALA A 243 7.52 -23.37 17.32
N TYR A 244 7.95 -22.65 16.27
CA TYR A 244 9.32 -22.23 16.11
C TYR A 244 9.66 -21.10 17.08
N MET A 245 8.80 -20.09 17.19
CA MET A 245 8.99 -18.98 18.14
C MET A 245 9.12 -19.50 19.57
N TYR A 246 8.31 -20.47 19.98
CA TYR A 246 8.42 -21.10 21.28
C TYR A 246 9.81 -21.71 21.51
N LYS A 247 10.31 -22.50 20.56
CA LYS A 247 11.65 -23.10 20.63
C LYS A 247 12.75 -22.03 20.61
N HIS A 248 12.59 -20.98 19.81
CA HIS A 248 13.51 -19.86 19.71
C HIS A 248 13.60 -19.10 21.04
N LEU A 249 12.47 -18.81 21.68
CA LEU A 249 12.44 -18.19 23.01
C LEU A 249 13.11 -19.07 24.06
N LEU A 250 12.91 -20.39 24.01
CA LEU A 250 13.62 -21.33 24.88
C LEU A 250 15.15 -21.29 24.72
N SER A 251 15.64 -20.97 23.53
CA SER A 251 17.08 -20.82 23.25
C SER A 251 17.68 -19.48 23.72
N GLN A 252 16.84 -18.52 24.13
CA GLN A 252 17.26 -17.19 24.58
C GLN A 252 17.01 -16.99 26.10
N PRO A 253 17.90 -17.51 26.97
CA PRO A 253 17.73 -17.46 28.42
C PRO A 253 17.64 -16.03 28.97
N ASP A 254 18.31 -15.07 28.34
CA ASP A 254 18.29 -13.66 28.74
C ASP A 254 16.91 -13.02 28.52
N VAL A 255 16.25 -13.36 27.40
CA VAL A 255 14.90 -12.89 27.08
C VAL A 255 13.88 -13.50 28.02
N LEU A 256 13.98 -14.82 28.29
CA LEU A 256 13.12 -15.49 29.27
C LEU A 256 13.26 -14.90 30.67
N THR A 257 14.48 -14.54 31.06
CA THR A 257 14.75 -13.89 32.35
C THR A 257 14.06 -12.53 32.42
N LYS A 258 14.17 -11.70 31.36
CA LYS A 258 13.49 -10.39 31.27
C LYS A 258 11.96 -10.49 31.24
N ILE A 259 11.41 -11.54 30.63
CA ILE A 259 9.95 -11.80 30.62
C ILE A 259 9.45 -12.18 32.02
N ARG A 260 10.26 -12.95 32.77
CA ARG A 260 9.94 -13.42 34.12
C ARG A 260 10.12 -12.33 35.17
N THR A 261 11.05 -11.39 34.98
CA THR A 261 11.28 -10.29 35.91
C THR A 261 10.27 -9.15 35.70
N ASN A 262 10.11 -8.32 36.74
CA ASN A 262 9.26 -7.12 36.67
C ASN A 262 9.89 -5.99 35.84
N GLU A 263 11.05 -6.20 35.23
CA GLU A 263 11.75 -5.21 34.39
C GLU A 263 10.88 -4.74 33.22
N LYS A 264 10.02 -5.62 32.68
CA LYS A 264 9.07 -5.30 31.61
C LYS A 264 8.07 -4.19 31.99
N TYR A 265 7.78 -3.99 33.27
CA TYR A 265 6.86 -2.95 33.76
C TYR A 265 7.57 -1.66 34.19
N GLN A 266 8.91 -1.65 34.27
CA GLN A 266 9.66 -0.47 34.67
C GLN A 266 9.73 0.59 33.56
N GLN A 267 9.65 0.19 32.29
CA GLN A 267 9.62 1.13 31.16
C GLN A 267 8.30 1.92 31.08
N THR A 268 7.18 1.34 31.52
CA THR A 268 5.87 2.03 31.53
C THR A 268 5.79 3.12 32.59
N LYS A 269 6.48 2.96 33.73
CA LYS A 269 6.50 3.99 34.80
C LYS A 269 7.17 5.30 34.39
N ARG A 270 8.13 5.26 33.45
CA ARG A 270 8.80 6.49 32.97
C ARG A 270 7.93 7.36 32.07
N ARG A 271 6.89 6.83 31.42
CA ARG A 271 6.01 7.61 30.53
C ARG A 271 4.91 8.40 31.25
N ASN A 272 4.64 8.11 32.52
CA ASN A 272 3.60 8.79 33.30
C ASN A 272 4.16 9.82 34.29
N THR A 273 5.43 10.22 34.16
CA THR A 273 6.09 11.19 35.06
C THR A 273 6.83 12.31 34.32
N GLU A 274 6.43 12.60 33.08
CA GLU A 274 6.80 13.83 32.36
C GLU A 274 5.53 14.55 31.87
#